data_AF-A0A1I8NB04-F1
#
_entry.id   AF-A0A1I8NB04-F1
#
_cell.length_a   1.000
_cell.length_b   1.000
_cell.length_c   1.000
_cell.angle_alpha   90.00
_cell.angle_beta   90.00
_cell.angle_gamma   90.00
#
_symmetry.space_group_name_H-M   'P 1'
#
loop_
_entity.id
_entity.type
_entity.pdbx_description
1 polymer ?
#
loop_
_entity_poly.entity_id
_entity_poly.type
_entity_poly.pdbx_seq_one_letter_code
_entity_poly.pdbx_strand_id
1 'polypeptide(L)'
;MPPNNEYTITAPLPEADLRQLIHDAYGDDESTAMLTQELMVYLAMFIRTEPQLFHEMLRLRVGLIIQVMAKELSRTLNCDGEAASEHLLNLSPFEMKNLLYHILSGKEFAVSSGKCTYSNNSSTPNNHANITINISQSEGMLEEGRVVTVRDLLKGLYEKACQQKLWGLVRHTAGMLGKRVEDLAKAVTDLLVRQKQVTVGMPPNNEYTITAPLPEADLRQLIHDAYGDDESTAMLTQELMVYLAMFIRTEPQLFHEMLRLRVGLIIQVMAKELSRTLNCDGEAASEHLLNLSPFEMKNLLYHILSGKEFAVSSVQNVPKILVQRHRTDTNFADTEVEELIAMLRETENLEEQGDILQYLVDTQGLDFNTETNLK
;
A
#
# COMPACT_ATOMS: atom_id res chain seq x y z
N MET A 1 13.52 17.29 4.96
CA MET A 1 14.02 18.58 5.48
C MET A 1 14.66 18.38 6.86
N PRO A 2 15.69 19.15 7.26
CA PRO A 2 16.15 19.15 8.66
C PRO A 2 15.06 19.73 9.57
N PRO A 3 14.91 19.24 10.81
CA PRO A 3 13.98 19.84 11.77
C PRO A 3 14.39 21.28 12.07
N ASN A 4 13.42 22.16 12.35
CA ASN A 4 13.69 23.56 12.68
C ASN A 4 14.40 23.69 14.05
N ASN A 5 14.18 22.71 14.94
CA ASN A 5 14.79 22.63 16.26
C ASN A 5 15.19 21.18 16.59
N GLU A 6 16.39 20.97 17.18
CA GLU A 6 16.79 19.67 17.73
C GLU A 6 16.34 19.53 19.19
N TYR A 7 15.55 18.50 19.49
CA TYR A 7 15.13 18.16 20.86
C TYR A 7 15.76 16.84 21.29
N THR A 8 16.23 16.77 22.54
CA THR A 8 16.84 15.54 23.10
C THR A 8 15.91 14.93 24.14
N ILE A 9 15.45 13.71 23.88
CA ILE A 9 14.64 12.92 24.81
C ILE A 9 15.58 11.99 25.58
N THR A 10 15.74 12.23 26.89
CA THR A 10 16.65 11.43 27.76
C THR A 10 15.90 10.54 28.75
N ALA A 11 14.59 10.71 28.86
CA ALA A 11 13.71 9.94 29.73
C ALA A 11 12.42 9.59 28.97
N PRO A 12 11.70 8.52 29.36
CA PRO A 12 10.38 8.23 28.80
C PRO A 12 9.46 9.42 29.02
N LEU A 13 8.94 9.97 27.93
CA LEU A 13 7.95 11.04 27.97
C LEU A 13 6.54 10.43 27.86
N PRO A 14 5.54 11.01 28.56
CA PRO A 14 4.14 10.76 28.23
C PRO A 14 3.89 11.05 26.75
N GLU A 15 2.96 10.30 26.17
CA GLU A 15 2.67 10.40 24.73
C GLU A 15 2.24 11.82 24.30
N ALA A 16 1.42 12.49 25.11
CA ALA A 16 0.99 13.86 24.87
C ALA A 16 2.17 14.83 24.76
N ASP A 17 3.15 14.70 25.67
CA ASP A 17 4.35 15.56 25.70
C ASP A 17 5.27 15.25 24.52
N LEU A 18 5.39 13.98 24.13
CA LEU A 18 6.16 13.56 22.96
C LEU A 18 5.57 14.14 21.66
N ARG A 19 4.23 14.11 21.53
CA ARG A 19 3.54 14.69 20.37
C ARG A 19 3.71 16.19 20.29
N GLN A 20 3.55 16.89 21.42
CA GLN A 20 3.76 18.33 21.46
C GLN A 20 5.20 18.66 21.05
N LEU A 21 6.18 17.90 21.53
CA LEU A 21 7.58 18.07 21.15
C LEU A 21 7.82 17.83 19.65
N ILE A 22 7.19 16.81 19.06
CA ILE A 22 7.28 16.55 17.61
C ILE A 22 6.61 17.70 16.83
N HIS A 23 5.43 18.15 17.23
CA HIS A 23 4.74 19.29 16.65
C HIS A 23 5.60 20.57 16.75
N ASP A 24 6.23 20.82 17.91
CA ASP A 24 7.12 21.98 18.12
C ASP A 24 8.45 21.87 17.37
N ALA A 25 8.83 20.67 16.90
CA ALA A 25 10.04 20.43 16.11
C ALA A 25 9.85 20.64 14.62
N TYR A 26 8.69 20.27 14.11
CA TYR A 26 8.38 20.33 12.68
C TYR A 26 7.40 21.48 12.32
N GLY A 27 6.78 22.12 13.32
CA GLY A 27 5.82 23.20 13.11
C GLY A 27 4.59 22.71 12.36
N ASP A 28 4.24 23.42 11.28
CA ASP A 28 3.09 23.11 10.42
C ASP A 28 3.35 21.93 9.45
N ASP A 29 4.56 21.36 9.42
CA ASP A 29 4.86 20.19 8.59
C ASP A 29 4.37 18.88 9.25
N GLU A 30 3.04 18.69 9.20
CA GLU A 30 2.37 17.49 9.71
C GLU A 30 2.87 16.20 9.02
N SER A 31 3.31 16.30 7.77
CA SER A 31 3.80 15.17 6.97
C SER A 31 5.08 14.58 7.58
N THR A 32 6.08 15.44 7.84
CA THR A 32 7.35 15.01 8.45
C THR A 32 7.16 14.64 9.92
N ALA A 33 6.23 15.29 10.63
CA ALA A 33 5.87 14.91 11.99
C ALA A 33 5.32 13.47 12.06
N MET A 34 4.39 13.11 11.17
CA MET A 34 3.85 11.75 11.08
C MET A 34 4.89 10.72 10.68
N LEU A 35 5.77 11.04 9.72
CA LEU A 35 6.89 10.18 9.35
C LEU A 35 7.82 9.94 10.54
N THR A 36 8.10 10.97 11.33
CA THR A 36 8.95 10.88 12.52
C THR A 36 8.33 9.94 13.56
N GLN A 37 7.03 10.08 13.83
CA GLN A 37 6.31 9.18 14.75
C GLN A 37 6.34 7.73 14.27
N GLU A 38 6.13 7.52 12.97
CA GLU A 38 6.15 6.18 12.37
C GLU A 38 7.54 5.53 12.45
N LEU A 39 8.61 6.29 12.15
CA LEU A 39 9.97 5.79 12.31
C LEU A 39 10.33 5.51 13.76
N MET A 40 9.88 6.35 14.70
CA MET A 40 10.09 6.11 16.14
C MET A 40 9.46 4.78 16.58
N VAL A 41 8.29 4.44 16.04
CA VAL A 41 7.67 3.13 16.24
C VAL A 41 8.58 2.01 15.74
N TYR A 42 9.05 2.08 14.49
CA TYR A 42 9.82 0.99 13.91
C TYR A 42 11.16 0.84 14.62
N LEU A 43 11.79 1.95 15.00
CA LEU A 43 12.98 1.97 15.84
C LEU A 43 12.73 1.30 17.19
N ALA A 44 11.64 1.64 17.89
CA ALA A 44 11.29 1.01 19.16
C ALA A 44 11.03 -0.50 19.01
N MET A 45 10.41 -0.91 17.90
CA MET A 45 10.23 -2.32 17.57
C MET A 45 11.57 -3.01 17.35
N PHE A 46 12.46 -2.48 16.51
CA PHE A 46 13.76 -3.07 16.22
C PHE A 46 14.67 -3.12 17.46
N ILE A 47 14.64 -2.12 18.34
CA ILE A 47 15.41 -2.15 19.60
C ILE A 47 14.99 -3.35 20.46
N ARG A 48 13.70 -3.71 20.44
CA ARG A 48 13.15 -4.83 21.21
C ARG A 48 13.39 -6.18 20.55
N THR A 49 13.26 -6.26 19.22
CA THR A 49 13.32 -7.54 18.49
C THR A 49 14.73 -7.89 18.01
N GLU A 50 15.53 -6.89 17.69
CA GLU A 50 16.87 -7.02 17.09
C GLU A 50 17.86 -6.00 17.69
N PRO A 51 18.13 -6.08 19.01
CA PRO A 51 19.00 -5.11 19.70
C PRO A 51 20.42 -5.05 19.12
N GLN A 52 20.87 -6.09 18.41
CA GLN A 52 22.16 -6.13 17.71
C GLN A 52 22.35 -5.00 16.68
N LEU A 53 21.27 -4.48 16.08
CA LEU A 53 21.34 -3.36 15.14
C LEU A 53 21.80 -2.04 15.80
N PHE A 54 21.74 -1.97 17.14
CA PHE A 54 21.99 -0.76 17.90
C PHE A 54 23.17 -0.88 18.86
N HIS A 55 24.01 -1.93 18.72
CA HIS A 55 25.05 -2.26 19.71
C HIS A 55 26.05 -1.12 19.98
N GLU A 56 26.27 -0.23 19.00
CA GLU A 56 27.15 0.95 19.14
C GLU A 56 26.38 2.29 19.12
N MET A 57 25.06 2.25 19.02
CA MET A 57 24.21 3.44 18.89
C MET A 57 23.70 3.92 20.26
N LEU A 58 24.44 4.83 20.90
CA LEU A 58 24.05 5.41 22.20
C LEU A 58 22.95 6.48 22.11
N ARG A 59 22.77 7.10 20.94
CA ARG A 59 21.74 8.11 20.68
C ARG A 59 21.16 7.92 19.29
N LEU A 60 19.83 7.96 19.17
CA LEU A 60 19.13 7.91 17.89
C LEU A 60 18.72 9.33 17.47
N ARG A 61 19.25 9.79 16.34
CA ARG A 61 18.87 11.07 15.72
C ARG A 61 17.89 10.78 14.58
N VAL A 62 16.59 10.75 14.88
CA VAL A 62 15.54 10.39 13.91
C VAL A 62 15.58 11.29 12.65
N GLY A 63 15.86 12.59 12.81
CA GLY A 63 16.04 13.50 11.68
C GLY A 63 17.19 13.10 10.74
N LEU A 64 18.32 12.62 11.25
CA LEU A 64 19.42 12.11 10.41
C LEU A 64 19.03 10.79 9.74
N ILE A 65 18.29 9.93 10.43
CA ILE A 65 17.80 8.67 9.86
C ILE A 65 16.88 8.97 8.67
N ILE A 66 15.95 9.90 8.80
CA ILE A 66 15.08 10.37 7.70
C ILE A 66 15.92 10.89 6.53
N GLN A 67 16.94 11.72 6.80
CA GLN A 67 17.83 12.23 5.75
C GLN A 67 18.60 11.12 5.04
N VAL A 68 19.12 10.14 5.78
CA VAL A 68 19.83 9.00 5.21
C VAL A 68 18.89 8.13 4.38
N MET A 69 17.68 7.85 4.86
CA MET A 69 16.64 7.12 4.11
C MET A 69 16.27 7.85 2.81
N ALA A 70 16.01 9.16 2.87
CA ALA A 70 15.73 9.95 1.68
C ALA A 70 16.92 9.98 0.72
N LYS A 71 18.16 10.03 1.23
CA LYS A 71 19.36 10.02 0.39
C LYS A 71 19.55 8.67 -0.30
N GLU A 72 19.27 7.57 0.39
CA GLU A 72 19.32 6.22 -0.17
C GLU A 72 18.27 6.05 -1.27
N LEU A 73 17.04 6.53 -1.04
CA LEU A 73 16.00 6.56 -2.08
C LEU A 73 16.42 7.39 -3.29
N SER A 74 16.97 8.59 -3.09
CA SER A 74 17.48 9.46 -4.16
C SER A 74 18.55 8.74 -5.00
N ARG A 75 19.50 8.04 -4.36
CA ARG A 75 20.53 7.28 -5.06
C ARG A 75 19.94 6.15 -5.88
N THR A 76 18.99 5.44 -5.31
CA THR A 76 18.54 4.18 -5.91
C THR A 76 17.44 4.36 -6.95
N LEU A 77 16.62 5.41 -6.80
CA LEU A 77 15.63 5.83 -7.81
C LEU A 77 16.19 6.84 -8.81
N ASN A 78 17.46 7.24 -8.66
CA ASN A 78 18.12 8.26 -9.47
C ASN A 78 17.29 9.55 -9.61
N CYS A 79 16.72 10.00 -8.49
CA CYS A 79 15.86 11.19 -8.42
C CYS A 79 16.47 12.26 -7.52
N ASP A 80 15.95 13.49 -7.63
CA ASP A 80 16.39 14.60 -6.79
C ASP A 80 15.92 14.44 -5.33
N GLY A 81 16.40 15.32 -4.44
CA GLY A 81 16.12 15.21 -3.01
C GLY A 81 14.67 15.49 -2.63
N GLU A 82 13.95 16.26 -3.43
CA GLU A 82 12.54 16.60 -3.19
C GLU A 82 11.66 15.42 -3.57
N ALA A 83 11.85 14.88 -4.78
CA ALA A 83 11.20 13.66 -5.24
C ALA A 83 11.48 12.49 -4.29
N ALA A 84 12.72 12.34 -3.79
CA ALA A 84 13.04 11.27 -2.85
C ALA A 84 12.34 11.42 -1.49
N SER A 85 12.13 12.67 -1.02
CA SER A 85 11.37 12.94 0.21
C SER A 85 9.89 12.62 0.02
N GLU A 86 9.32 12.94 -1.14
CA GLU A 86 7.96 12.57 -1.51
C GLU A 86 7.79 11.05 -1.60
N HIS A 87 8.77 10.35 -2.19
CA HIS A 87 8.76 8.88 -2.24
C HIS A 87 8.84 8.27 -0.84
N LEU A 88 9.64 8.85 0.06
CA LEU A 88 9.75 8.39 1.44
C LEU A 88 8.41 8.47 2.19
N LEU A 89 7.64 9.55 1.98
CA LEU A 89 6.32 9.71 2.58
C LEU A 89 5.29 8.72 2.02
N ASN A 90 5.43 8.35 0.73
CA ASN A 90 4.55 7.43 0.03
C ASN A 90 4.92 5.95 0.21
N LEU A 91 6.01 5.62 0.91
CA LEU A 91 6.34 4.24 1.20
C LEU A 91 5.25 3.58 2.04
N SER A 92 4.91 2.34 1.71
CA SER A 92 4.10 1.51 2.58
C SER A 92 4.81 1.29 3.93
N PRO A 93 4.06 1.00 5.01
CA PRO A 93 4.62 0.59 6.31
C PRO A 93 5.74 -0.45 6.22
N PHE A 94 5.56 -1.42 5.33
CA PHE A 94 6.54 -2.47 5.06
C PHE A 94 7.80 -1.94 4.37
N GLU A 95 7.67 -1.18 3.29
CA GLU A 95 8.81 -0.60 2.58
C GLU A 95 9.61 0.34 3.49
N MET A 96 8.92 1.11 4.32
CA MET A 96 9.55 1.99 5.31
C MET A 96 10.34 1.19 6.35
N LYS A 97 9.75 0.13 6.91
CA LYS A 97 10.40 -0.79 7.85
C LYS A 97 11.63 -1.45 7.22
N ASN A 98 11.54 -1.90 5.97
CA ASN A 98 12.64 -2.54 5.26
C ASN A 98 13.77 -1.57 4.94
N LEU A 99 13.45 -0.39 4.42
CA LEU A 99 14.44 0.66 4.18
C LEU A 99 15.13 1.03 5.50
N LEU A 100 14.39 1.14 6.60
CA LEU A 100 14.97 1.43 7.90
C LEU A 100 15.89 0.29 8.40
N TYR A 101 15.45 -0.97 8.31
CA TYR A 101 16.28 -2.13 8.65
C TYR A 101 17.56 -2.19 7.82
N HIS A 102 17.41 -1.90 6.52
CA HIS A 102 18.52 -1.85 5.59
C HIS A 102 19.56 -0.80 5.99
N ILE A 103 19.12 0.43 6.25
CA ILE A 103 19.98 1.53 6.72
C ILE A 103 20.68 1.19 8.03
N LEU A 104 19.97 0.55 8.97
CA LEU A 104 20.53 0.19 10.28
C LEU A 104 21.45 -1.03 10.24
N SER A 105 21.23 -1.96 9.31
CA SER A 105 22.02 -3.20 9.18
C SER A 105 23.26 -3.04 8.29
N GLY A 106 23.37 -1.95 7.52
CA GLY A 106 24.52 -1.65 6.67
C GLY A 106 24.70 -2.61 5.48
N LYS A 107 23.66 -3.34 5.10
CA LYS A 107 23.64 -4.16 3.86
C LYS A 107 23.50 -3.23 2.64
N GLU A 108 23.55 -3.70 1.38
CA GLU A 108 23.28 -2.86 0.19
C GLU A 108 21.77 -2.76 -0.09
N PHE A 109 21.27 -1.56 -0.42
CA PHE A 109 19.84 -1.36 -0.69
C PHE A 109 19.63 -1.73 -2.14
N ALA A 110 19.09 -2.92 -2.39
CA ALA A 110 18.47 -3.14 -3.68
C ALA A 110 17.12 -2.41 -3.64
N VAL A 111 17.00 -1.26 -4.33
CA VAL A 111 15.68 -0.89 -4.86
C VAL A 111 15.37 -1.92 -5.93
N SER A 112 14.76 -2.97 -5.46
CA SER A 112 13.50 -3.42 -5.98
C SER A 112 12.66 -2.24 -6.48
N SER A 113 12.78 -1.84 -7.74
CA SER A 113 11.69 -1.16 -8.42
C SER A 113 10.48 -2.08 -8.31
N GLY A 114 9.65 -1.93 -7.28
CA GLY A 114 8.49 -2.79 -7.02
C GLY A 114 8.75 -4.27 -6.69
N LYS A 115 9.99 -4.75 -6.54
CA LYS A 115 10.26 -6.14 -6.12
C LYS A 115 10.11 -6.32 -4.60
N CYS A 116 8.88 -6.49 -4.14
CA CYS A 116 8.64 -7.19 -2.87
C CYS A 116 9.39 -8.53 -2.91
N THR A 117 10.38 -8.71 -2.03
CA THR A 117 11.05 -10.00 -1.86
C THR A 117 10.09 -10.92 -1.14
N TYR A 118 9.38 -11.73 -1.92
CA TYR A 118 8.63 -12.85 -1.40
C TYR A 118 9.59 -13.97 -1.01
N SER A 119 9.45 -14.45 0.23
CA SER A 119 9.97 -15.74 0.66
C SER A 119 9.22 -16.86 -0.06
N ASN A 120 9.63 -17.16 -1.29
CA ASN A 120 9.33 -18.44 -1.92
C ASN A 120 10.26 -19.49 -1.33
N ASN A 121 9.69 -20.46 -0.60
CA ASN A 121 10.36 -21.73 -0.38
C ASN A 121 10.47 -22.49 -1.71
N SER A 122 11.43 -22.11 -2.55
CA SER A 122 12.04 -22.97 -3.56
C SER A 122 13.33 -22.34 -4.07
N SER A 123 14.43 -23.02 -3.80
CA SER A 123 15.81 -22.66 -4.14
C SER A 123 16.10 -22.68 -5.64
N THR A 124 16.52 -21.55 -6.24
CA THR A 124 17.61 -21.44 -7.25
C THR A 124 17.92 -19.96 -7.58
N PRO A 125 19.16 -19.59 -7.97
CA PRO A 125 19.60 -18.19 -8.01
C PRO A 125 19.62 -17.50 -9.40
N ASN A 126 19.36 -16.18 -9.33
CA ASN A 126 19.57 -15.01 -10.24
C ASN A 126 20.36 -15.12 -11.56
N ASN A 127 19.88 -14.36 -12.56
CA ASN A 127 20.68 -13.35 -13.27
C ASN A 127 19.82 -12.23 -13.90
N HIS A 128 20.33 -11.00 -13.85
CA HIS A 128 19.73 -9.76 -14.36
C HIS A 128 19.90 -9.59 -15.88
N ALA A 129 18.88 -9.13 -16.62
CA ALA A 129 19.05 -8.42 -17.89
C ALA A 129 17.82 -7.56 -18.26
N ASN A 130 18.08 -6.43 -18.93
CA ASN A 130 17.12 -5.43 -19.39
C ASN A 130 16.12 -5.99 -20.41
N ILE A 131 14.85 -5.61 -20.26
CA ILE A 131 13.73 -6.04 -21.10
C ILE A 131 13.90 -5.47 -22.52
N THR A 132 14.12 -6.33 -23.50
CA THR A 132 13.95 -6.03 -24.93
C THR A 132 13.09 -7.14 -25.52
N ILE A 133 11.81 -6.83 -25.75
CA ILE A 133 10.85 -7.79 -26.32
C ILE A 133 11.14 -7.87 -27.83
N ASN A 134 11.66 -9.00 -28.29
CA ASN A 134 11.88 -9.26 -29.70
C ASN A 134 10.57 -9.74 -30.36
N ILE A 135 10.24 -9.11 -31.47
CA ILE A 135 8.97 -9.24 -32.19
C ILE A 135 9.12 -10.35 -33.25
N SER A 136 8.34 -11.43 -33.13
CA SER A 136 8.06 -12.35 -34.24
C SER A 136 6.60 -12.78 -34.22
N GLN A 137 5.97 -12.72 -35.38
CA GLN A 137 4.55 -12.94 -35.62
C GLN A 137 4.13 -14.39 -35.32
N SER A 138 3.00 -14.54 -34.62
CA SER A 138 2.08 -15.71 -34.57
C SER A 138 2.07 -16.73 -33.41
N GLU A 139 2.81 -16.58 -32.31
CA GLU A 139 2.69 -17.53 -31.18
C GLU A 139 2.60 -16.79 -29.82
N GLY A 140 2.01 -17.44 -28.79
CA GLY A 140 1.62 -16.93 -27.46
C GLY A 140 2.61 -16.01 -26.72
N MET A 141 2.21 -15.38 -25.60
CA MET A 141 3.11 -14.42 -24.93
C MET A 141 4.31 -15.19 -24.37
N LEU A 142 5.47 -15.00 -25.01
CA LEU A 142 6.73 -15.64 -24.64
C LEU A 142 7.63 -14.62 -23.94
N GLU A 143 8.11 -14.97 -22.74
CA GLU A 143 9.17 -14.25 -22.04
C GLU A 143 10.41 -15.16 -22.01
N GLU A 144 11.52 -14.72 -22.59
CA GLU A 144 12.75 -15.52 -22.77
C GLU A 144 12.55 -16.90 -23.45
N GLY A 145 11.55 -17.02 -24.32
CA GLY A 145 11.20 -18.28 -24.98
C GLY A 145 10.45 -19.27 -24.08
N ARG A 146 9.94 -18.81 -22.93
CA ARG A 146 9.02 -19.57 -22.07
C ARG A 146 7.63 -18.98 -22.13
N VAL A 147 6.67 -19.87 -21.96
CA VAL A 147 5.28 -19.51 -21.96
C VAL A 147 4.90 -18.76 -20.69
N VAL A 148 4.26 -17.61 -20.88
CA VAL A 148 3.86 -16.74 -19.78
C VAL A 148 2.45 -17.11 -19.34
N THR A 149 2.24 -17.22 -18.03
CA THR A 149 0.90 -17.44 -17.46
C THR A 149 0.18 -16.12 -17.23
N VAL A 150 -1.16 -16.15 -17.08
CA VAL A 150 -1.93 -14.96 -16.67
C VAL A 150 -1.38 -14.37 -15.37
N ARG A 151 -0.97 -15.21 -14.43
CA ARG A 151 -0.29 -14.81 -13.19
C ARG A 151 0.98 -14.01 -13.45
N ASP A 152 1.80 -14.40 -14.42
CA ASP A 152 3.05 -13.72 -14.72
C ASP A 152 2.81 -12.38 -15.44
N LEU A 153 1.84 -12.32 -16.35
CA LEU A 153 1.38 -11.05 -16.94
C LEU A 153 0.84 -10.10 -15.88
N LEU A 154 0.06 -10.60 -14.93
CA LEU A 154 -0.49 -9.83 -13.83
C LEU A 154 0.59 -9.33 -12.86
N LYS A 155 1.65 -10.12 -12.61
CA LYS A 155 2.83 -9.63 -11.88
C LYS A 155 3.54 -8.50 -12.63
N GLY A 156 3.71 -8.64 -13.94
CA GLY A 156 4.29 -7.60 -14.79
C GLY A 156 3.47 -6.32 -14.76
N LEU A 157 2.13 -6.43 -14.84
CA LEU A 157 1.23 -5.28 -14.72
C LEU A 157 1.31 -4.64 -13.33
N TYR A 158 1.30 -5.44 -12.26
CA TYR A 158 1.48 -4.95 -10.89
C TYR A 158 2.78 -4.15 -10.72
N GLU A 159 3.90 -4.66 -11.25
CA GLU A 159 5.20 -3.95 -11.17
C GLU A 159 5.18 -2.63 -11.96
N LYS A 160 4.59 -2.61 -13.16
CA LYS A 160 4.42 -1.38 -13.95
C LYS A 160 3.51 -0.37 -13.26
N ALA A 161 2.40 -0.83 -12.70
CA ALA A 161 1.45 0.00 -11.96
C ALA A 161 2.10 0.64 -10.73
N CYS A 162 2.97 -0.09 -10.02
CA CYS A 162 3.76 0.46 -8.92
C CYS A 162 4.72 1.56 -9.40
N GLN A 163 5.43 1.33 -10.52
CA GLN A 163 6.36 2.31 -11.09
C GLN A 163 5.67 3.60 -11.55
N GLN A 164 4.46 3.46 -12.10
CA GLN A 164 3.65 4.60 -12.56
C GLN A 164 2.76 5.19 -11.46
N LYS A 165 2.84 4.67 -10.22
CA LYS A 165 2.04 5.11 -9.06
C LYS A 165 0.52 5.05 -9.31
N LEU A 166 0.05 4.10 -10.11
CA LEU A 166 -1.37 3.88 -10.38
C LEU A 166 -1.99 3.06 -9.23
N TRP A 167 -2.23 3.70 -8.09
CA TRP A 167 -2.54 2.99 -6.84
C TRP A 167 -3.81 2.14 -6.88
N GLY A 168 -4.86 2.57 -7.60
CA GLY A 168 -6.06 1.77 -7.78
C GLY A 168 -5.78 0.47 -8.52
N LEU A 169 -4.93 0.52 -9.56
CA LEU A 169 -4.49 -0.65 -10.30
C LEU A 169 -3.53 -1.52 -9.47
N VAL A 170 -2.64 -0.91 -8.67
CA VAL A 170 -1.78 -1.64 -7.72
C VAL A 170 -2.61 -2.44 -6.73
N ARG A 171 -3.63 -1.84 -6.11
CA ARG A 171 -4.52 -2.52 -5.16
C ARG A 171 -5.29 -3.65 -5.82
N HIS A 172 -5.84 -3.38 -7.00
CA HIS A 172 -6.61 -4.36 -7.76
C HIS A 172 -5.77 -5.57 -8.15
N THR A 173 -4.65 -5.36 -8.85
CA THR A 173 -3.73 -6.43 -9.26
C THR A 173 -3.11 -7.15 -8.07
N ALA A 174 -2.87 -6.45 -6.95
CA ALA A 174 -2.41 -7.09 -5.71
C ALA A 174 -3.46 -8.01 -5.10
N GLY A 175 -4.73 -7.59 -5.06
CA GLY A 175 -5.85 -8.40 -4.59
C GLY A 175 -6.02 -9.67 -5.42
N MET A 176 -6.03 -9.52 -6.76
CA MET A 176 -6.10 -10.65 -7.70
C MET A 176 -4.92 -11.64 -7.55
N LEU A 177 -3.71 -11.15 -7.33
CA LEU A 177 -2.54 -11.98 -7.04
C LEU A 177 -2.60 -12.64 -5.65
N GLY A 178 -3.60 -12.32 -4.85
CA GLY A 178 -3.74 -12.76 -3.47
C GLY A 178 -2.61 -12.28 -2.59
N LYS A 179 -2.02 -11.10 -2.90
CA LYS A 179 -1.00 -10.47 -2.07
C LYS A 179 -1.60 -10.12 -0.71
N ARG A 180 -0.72 -10.00 0.29
CA ARG A 180 -1.08 -9.74 1.67
C ARG A 180 -0.36 -8.51 2.14
N VAL A 181 -1.02 -7.71 2.96
CA VAL A 181 -0.33 -6.67 3.73
C VAL A 181 0.43 -7.36 4.87
N GLU A 182 1.73 -7.07 4.97
CA GLU A 182 2.55 -7.63 6.03
C GLU A 182 2.10 -7.18 7.42
N ASP A 183 2.41 -8.00 8.43
CA ASP A 183 2.09 -7.73 9.83
C ASP A 183 0.56 -7.52 10.09
N LEU A 184 -0.34 -7.88 9.15
CA LEU A 184 -1.79 -7.68 9.30
C LEU A 184 -2.36 -8.38 10.53
N ALA A 185 -2.02 -9.66 10.77
CA ALA A 185 -2.50 -10.38 11.95
C ALA A 185 -2.01 -9.75 13.26
N LYS A 186 -0.79 -9.20 13.24
CA LYS A 186 -0.22 -8.44 14.36
C LYS A 186 -0.93 -7.11 14.54
N ALA A 187 -1.24 -6.39 13.47
CA ALA A 187 -2.02 -5.15 13.51
C ALA A 187 -3.41 -5.37 14.11
N VAL A 188 -4.11 -6.44 13.71
CA VAL A 188 -5.38 -6.84 14.33
C VAL A 188 -5.20 -7.15 15.82
N THR A 189 -4.17 -7.90 16.18
CA THR A 189 -3.86 -8.20 17.57
C THR A 189 -3.64 -6.93 18.39
N ASP A 190 -2.89 -5.95 17.85
CA ASP A 190 -2.60 -4.66 18.48
C ASP A 190 -3.86 -3.81 18.74
N LEU A 191 -4.88 -3.95 17.89
CA LEU A 191 -6.20 -3.33 18.08
C LEU A 191 -6.99 -4.04 19.18
N LEU A 192 -7.05 -5.37 19.14
CA LEU A 192 -7.83 -6.19 20.08
C LEU A 192 -7.32 -6.11 21.52
N VAL A 193 -6.00 -6.14 21.74
CA VAL A 193 -5.41 -6.05 23.10
C VAL A 193 -5.73 -4.72 23.78
N ARG A 194 -5.97 -3.67 22.99
CA ARG A 194 -6.41 -2.34 23.46
C ARG A 194 -7.93 -2.24 23.65
N GLN A 195 -8.61 -3.38 23.77
CA GLN A 195 -10.05 -3.48 24.00
C GLN A 195 -10.89 -2.87 22.88
N LYS A 196 -10.39 -2.90 21.64
CA LYS A 196 -11.18 -2.54 20.45
C LYS A 196 -11.73 -3.81 19.81
N GLN A 197 -12.95 -3.73 19.27
CA GLN A 197 -13.47 -4.70 18.33
C GLN A 197 -13.27 -4.18 16.91
N VAL A 198 -12.92 -5.03 15.96
CA VAL A 198 -12.74 -4.64 14.55
C VAL A 198 -13.79 -5.34 13.71
N THR A 199 -14.44 -4.63 12.79
CA THR A 199 -15.31 -5.24 11.79
C THR A 199 -14.81 -4.97 10.38
N VAL A 200 -15.00 -5.96 9.51
CA VAL A 200 -14.66 -5.89 8.08
C VAL A 200 -15.89 -6.27 7.26
N GLY A 201 -15.96 -5.78 6.02
CA GLY A 201 -17.15 -5.88 5.16
C GLY A 201 -17.99 -4.60 5.16
N MET A 202 -18.95 -4.52 4.24
CA MET A 202 -19.72 -3.31 3.96
C MET A 202 -21.12 -3.37 4.58
N PRO A 203 -21.49 -2.52 5.55
CA PRO A 203 -22.83 -2.54 6.13
C PRO A 203 -23.93 -2.24 5.10
N PRO A 204 -25.15 -2.83 5.22
CA PRO A 204 -25.61 -3.73 6.28
C PRO A 204 -25.39 -5.22 6.01
N ASN A 205 -24.96 -5.61 4.81
CA ASN A 205 -24.84 -7.02 4.42
C ASN A 205 -23.38 -7.47 4.47
N ASN A 206 -23.09 -8.66 4.98
CA ASN A 206 -21.73 -9.23 4.94
C ASN A 206 -20.68 -8.49 5.81
N GLU A 207 -21.08 -8.02 6.99
CA GLU A 207 -20.15 -7.47 7.98
C GLU A 207 -19.77 -8.51 9.05
N TYR A 208 -18.46 -8.74 9.19
CA TYR A 208 -17.90 -9.73 10.12
C TYR A 208 -17.18 -9.01 11.26
N THR A 209 -17.46 -9.43 12.51
CA THR A 209 -16.80 -8.88 13.69
C THR A 209 -15.67 -9.80 14.15
N ILE A 210 -14.46 -9.24 14.18
CA ILE A 210 -13.26 -9.88 14.73
C ILE A 210 -13.19 -9.51 16.22
N THR A 211 -13.38 -10.51 17.08
CA THR A 211 -13.37 -10.35 18.55
C THR A 211 -12.18 -11.01 19.23
N ALA A 212 -11.43 -11.84 18.50
CA ALA A 212 -10.24 -12.52 18.98
C ALA A 212 -9.16 -12.50 17.89
N PRO A 213 -7.87 -12.56 18.24
CA PRO A 213 -6.79 -12.66 17.27
C PRO A 213 -6.99 -13.90 16.39
N LEU A 214 -6.93 -13.71 15.08
CA LEU A 214 -7.06 -14.79 14.10
C LEU A 214 -5.70 -15.10 13.47
N PRO A 215 -5.43 -16.37 13.13
CA PRO A 215 -4.33 -16.72 12.23
C PRO A 215 -4.44 -15.98 10.90
N GLU A 216 -3.31 -15.75 10.24
CA GLU A 216 -3.28 -15.03 8.95
C GLU A 216 -4.15 -15.67 7.87
N ALA A 217 -4.20 -17.00 7.82
CA ALA A 217 -5.01 -17.74 6.85
C ALA A 217 -6.51 -17.49 7.07
N ASP A 218 -6.95 -17.54 8.32
CA ASP A 218 -8.35 -17.34 8.70
C ASP A 218 -8.78 -15.89 8.49
N LEU A 219 -7.89 -14.94 8.83
CA LEU A 219 -8.12 -13.52 8.62
C LEU A 219 -8.26 -13.20 7.12
N ARG A 220 -7.43 -13.82 6.28
CA ARG A 220 -7.53 -13.69 4.83
C ARG A 220 -8.87 -14.21 4.31
N GLN A 221 -9.25 -15.42 4.70
CA GLN A 221 -10.51 -16.01 4.25
C GLN A 221 -11.68 -15.14 4.68
N LEU A 222 -11.67 -14.65 5.92
CA LEU A 222 -12.71 -13.76 6.44
C LEU A 222 -12.83 -12.46 5.64
N ILE A 223 -11.72 -11.83 5.25
CA ILE A 223 -11.75 -10.61 4.42
C ILE A 223 -12.25 -10.93 3.01
N HIS A 224 -11.77 -12.01 2.40
CA HIS A 224 -12.24 -12.43 1.07
C HIS A 224 -13.75 -12.75 1.10
N ASP A 225 -14.24 -13.49 2.09
CA ASP A 225 -15.67 -13.79 2.26
C ASP A 225 -16.50 -12.51 2.49
N ALA A 226 -15.93 -11.48 3.11
CA ALA A 226 -16.60 -10.22 3.41
C ALA A 226 -16.80 -9.31 2.18
N TYR A 227 -15.87 -9.35 1.22
CA TYR A 227 -15.89 -8.48 0.04
C TYR A 227 -16.20 -9.24 -1.26
N GLY A 228 -16.11 -10.57 -1.28
CA GLY A 228 -16.37 -11.40 -2.44
C GLY A 228 -15.41 -11.04 -3.58
N ASP A 229 -15.99 -10.61 -4.70
CA ASP A 229 -15.26 -10.25 -5.92
C ASP A 229 -14.60 -8.85 -5.85
N ASP A 230 -14.88 -8.05 -4.83
CA ASP A 230 -14.27 -6.72 -4.67
C ASP A 230 -12.88 -6.79 -3.99
N GLU A 231 -11.93 -7.33 -4.76
CA GLU A 231 -10.54 -7.49 -4.34
C GLU A 231 -9.83 -6.16 -4.06
N SER A 232 -10.25 -5.07 -4.72
CA SER A 232 -9.68 -3.73 -4.50
C SER A 232 -10.04 -3.20 -3.11
N THR A 233 -11.32 -3.30 -2.72
CA THR A 233 -11.78 -2.88 -1.39
C THR A 233 -11.30 -3.83 -0.30
N ALA A 234 -11.14 -5.12 -0.60
CA ALA A 234 -10.51 -6.07 0.31
C ALA A 234 -9.05 -5.68 0.63
N MET A 235 -8.27 -5.29 -0.38
CA MET A 235 -6.90 -4.79 -0.19
C MET A 235 -6.88 -3.49 0.61
N LEU A 236 -7.74 -2.53 0.25
CA LEU A 236 -7.91 -1.27 0.99
C LEU A 236 -8.22 -1.51 2.47
N THR A 237 -9.09 -2.48 2.77
CA THR A 237 -9.45 -2.83 4.14
C THR A 237 -8.24 -3.34 4.94
N GLN A 238 -7.39 -4.17 4.31
CA GLN A 238 -6.15 -4.63 4.94
C GLN A 238 -5.20 -3.46 5.23
N GLU A 239 -5.01 -2.54 4.29
CA GLU A 239 -4.18 -1.33 4.48
C GLU A 239 -4.71 -0.48 5.66
N LEU A 240 -6.00 -0.16 5.66
CA LEU A 240 -6.62 0.65 6.71
C LEU A 240 -6.53 -0.01 8.08
N MET A 241 -6.65 -1.34 8.19
CA MET A 241 -6.46 -2.05 9.46
C MET A 241 -5.03 -1.88 10.00
N VAL A 242 -4.01 -1.89 9.14
CA VAL A 242 -2.63 -1.62 9.54
C VAL A 242 -2.46 -0.17 9.97
N TYR A 243 -3.04 0.80 9.25
CA TYR A 243 -2.98 2.20 9.65
C TYR A 243 -3.71 2.46 10.97
N LEU A 244 -4.89 1.86 11.18
CA LEU A 244 -5.62 1.93 12.45
C LEU A 244 -4.78 1.35 13.60
N ALA A 245 -4.11 0.22 13.37
CA ALA A 245 -3.23 -0.38 14.37
C ALA A 245 -1.99 0.49 14.65
N MET A 246 -1.48 1.18 13.64
CA MET A 246 -0.43 2.18 13.83
C MET A 246 -0.93 3.35 14.68
N PHE A 247 -2.06 3.94 14.31
CA PHE A 247 -2.65 5.06 15.03
C PHE A 247 -3.02 4.70 16.46
N ILE A 248 -3.54 3.52 16.78
CA ILE A 248 -3.86 3.22 18.18
C ILE A 248 -2.60 3.07 19.06
N ARG A 249 -1.44 2.78 18.44
CA ARG A 249 -0.14 2.67 19.13
C ARG A 249 0.52 4.02 19.34
N THR A 250 0.46 4.89 18.33
CA THR A 250 1.05 6.23 18.38
C THR A 250 0.10 7.25 18.99
N GLU A 251 -1.21 6.99 18.87
CA GLU A 251 -2.30 7.94 19.04
C GLU A 251 -3.63 7.36 19.60
N PRO A 252 -3.65 6.72 20.79
CA PRO A 252 -4.83 6.08 21.36
C PRO A 252 -5.99 7.05 21.66
N GLN A 253 -5.74 8.36 21.83
CA GLN A 253 -6.82 9.35 22.06
C GLN A 253 -7.72 9.55 20.84
N LEU A 254 -7.24 9.27 19.62
CA LEU A 254 -8.11 9.28 18.42
C LEU A 254 -9.25 8.24 18.54
N PHE A 255 -9.07 7.26 19.42
CA PHE A 255 -10.01 6.18 19.66
C PHE A 255 -10.71 6.30 21.02
N HIS A 256 -10.67 7.47 21.65
CA HIS A 256 -11.44 7.68 22.87
C HIS A 256 -12.93 7.47 22.57
N GLU A 257 -13.65 6.77 23.45
CA GLU A 257 -15.07 6.40 23.29
C GLU A 257 -15.42 5.44 22.11
N MET A 258 -14.51 5.21 21.15
CA MET A 258 -14.72 4.27 20.06
C MET A 258 -14.42 2.83 20.49
N LEU A 259 -15.41 2.04 20.91
CA LEU A 259 -15.19 0.63 21.32
C LEU A 259 -15.08 -0.34 20.13
N ARG A 260 -15.74 -0.02 19.01
CA ARG A 260 -15.77 -0.86 17.81
C ARG A 260 -15.37 -0.03 16.59
N LEU A 261 -14.34 -0.50 15.88
CA LEU A 261 -13.83 0.08 14.66
C LEU A 261 -14.48 -0.65 13.48
N ARG A 262 -15.45 0.01 12.85
CA ARG A 262 -16.14 -0.53 11.68
C ARG A 262 -15.45 -0.08 10.41
N VAL A 263 -14.52 -0.89 9.89
CA VAL A 263 -13.64 -0.48 8.79
C VAL A 263 -14.45 -0.15 7.52
N GLY A 264 -15.50 -0.92 7.22
CA GLY A 264 -16.39 -0.62 6.10
C GLY A 264 -17.09 0.75 6.21
N LEU A 265 -17.54 1.15 7.42
CA LEU A 265 -18.10 2.50 7.61
C LEU A 265 -17.04 3.58 7.50
N ILE A 266 -15.83 3.33 8.00
CA ILE A 266 -14.71 4.27 7.86
C ILE A 266 -14.44 4.53 6.38
N ILE A 267 -14.39 3.48 5.54
CA ILE A 267 -14.25 3.58 4.08
C ILE A 267 -15.38 4.44 3.48
N GLN A 268 -16.64 4.18 3.86
CA GLN A 268 -17.78 4.97 3.37
C GLN A 268 -17.67 6.45 3.75
N VAL A 269 -17.25 6.75 4.98
CA VAL A 269 -17.07 8.13 5.45
C VAL A 269 -15.91 8.80 4.71
N MET A 270 -14.80 8.10 4.47
CA MET A 270 -13.67 8.60 3.67
C MET A 270 -14.10 8.92 2.23
N ALA A 271 -14.83 8.01 1.57
CA ALA A 271 -15.37 8.25 0.23
C ALA A 271 -16.35 9.43 0.23
N LYS A 272 -17.20 9.56 1.26
CA LYS A 272 -18.14 10.67 1.37
C LYS A 272 -17.45 12.02 1.57
N GLU A 273 -16.37 12.05 2.35
CA GLU A 273 -15.57 13.25 2.55
C GLU A 273 -14.86 13.68 1.25
N LEU A 274 -14.36 12.72 0.47
CA LEU A 274 -13.81 12.99 -0.86
C LEU A 274 -14.87 13.50 -1.83
N SER A 275 -16.05 12.88 -1.87
CA SER A 275 -17.18 13.34 -2.70
C SER A 275 -17.54 14.80 -2.40
N ARG A 276 -17.56 15.19 -1.12
CA ARG A 276 -17.81 16.57 -0.69
C ARG A 276 -16.69 17.52 -1.12
N THR A 277 -15.44 17.12 -0.94
CA THR A 277 -14.26 17.94 -1.24
C THR A 277 -14.05 18.14 -2.74
N LEU A 278 -14.25 17.09 -3.54
CA LEU A 278 -14.05 17.11 -4.99
C LEU A 278 -15.32 17.49 -5.77
N ASN A 279 -16.47 17.60 -5.08
CA ASN A 279 -17.79 17.83 -5.68
C ASN A 279 -18.10 16.82 -6.79
N CYS A 280 -17.84 15.54 -6.52
CA CYS A 280 -18.13 14.41 -7.41
C CYS A 280 -19.18 13.48 -6.79
N ASP A 281 -19.73 12.57 -7.60
CA ASP A 281 -20.67 11.57 -7.11
C ASP A 281 -19.97 10.50 -6.23
N GLY A 282 -20.76 9.60 -5.65
CA GLY A 282 -20.24 8.58 -4.73
C GLY A 282 -19.37 7.53 -5.40
N GLU A 283 -19.60 7.23 -6.68
CA GLU A 283 -18.85 6.22 -7.43
C GLU A 283 -17.47 6.75 -7.80
N ALA A 284 -17.40 7.95 -8.41
CA ALA A 284 -16.16 8.65 -8.70
C ALA A 284 -15.35 8.89 -7.42
N ALA A 285 -16.00 9.23 -6.29
CA ALA A 285 -15.30 9.40 -5.03
C ALA A 285 -14.69 8.09 -4.49
N SER A 286 -15.37 6.96 -4.67
CA SER A 286 -14.87 5.64 -4.26
C SER A 286 -13.67 5.22 -5.13
N GLU A 287 -13.72 5.54 -6.42
CA GLU A 287 -12.58 5.37 -7.31
C GLU A 287 -11.38 6.25 -6.91
N HIS A 288 -11.62 7.54 -6.65
CA HIS A 288 -10.57 8.43 -6.16
C HIS A 288 -9.96 7.91 -4.84
N LEU A 289 -10.78 7.38 -3.94
CA LEU A 289 -10.31 6.76 -2.71
C LEU A 289 -9.35 5.58 -2.98
N LEU A 290 -9.69 4.70 -3.92
CA LEU A 290 -8.84 3.58 -4.33
C LEU A 290 -7.57 4.03 -5.05
N ASN A 291 -7.54 5.24 -5.60
CA ASN A 291 -6.37 5.81 -6.27
C ASN A 291 -5.48 6.67 -5.37
N LEU A 292 -5.84 6.89 -4.10
CA LEU A 292 -4.99 7.60 -3.15
C LEU A 292 -3.69 6.84 -2.91
N SER A 293 -2.58 7.56 -2.81
CA SER A 293 -1.32 6.99 -2.36
C SER A 293 -1.41 6.48 -0.91
N PRO A 294 -0.48 5.62 -0.45
CA PRO A 294 -0.41 5.21 0.96
C PRO A 294 -0.40 6.40 1.94
N PHE A 295 0.31 7.47 1.58
CA PHE A 295 0.40 8.69 2.37
C PHE A 295 -0.92 9.46 2.41
N GLU A 296 -1.53 9.71 1.25
CA GLU A 296 -2.82 10.40 1.14
C GLU A 296 -3.93 9.65 1.87
N MET A 297 -3.92 8.33 1.75
CA MET A 297 -4.86 7.45 2.44
C MET A 297 -4.72 7.52 3.96
N LYS A 298 -3.48 7.44 4.47
CA LYS A 298 -3.17 7.60 5.89
C LYS A 298 -3.61 8.97 6.41
N ASN A 299 -3.34 10.05 5.66
CA ASN A 299 -3.76 11.41 6.00
C ASN A 299 -5.28 11.54 6.08
N LEU A 300 -5.99 11.05 5.06
CA LEU A 300 -7.45 11.09 5.05
C LEU A 300 -8.02 10.28 6.21
N LEU A 301 -7.46 9.11 6.51
CA LEU A 301 -7.89 8.31 7.66
C LEU A 301 -7.68 9.04 8.99
N TYR A 302 -6.49 9.61 9.20
CA TYR A 302 -6.17 10.42 10.38
C TYR A 302 -7.15 11.58 10.52
N HIS A 303 -7.44 12.26 9.41
CA HIS A 303 -8.38 13.36 9.35
C HIS A 303 -9.77 12.95 9.85
N ILE A 304 -10.34 11.87 9.28
CA ILE A 304 -11.64 11.33 9.67
C ILE A 304 -11.69 10.95 11.16
N LEU A 305 -10.62 10.35 11.69
CA LEU A 305 -10.56 9.94 13.10
C LEU A 305 -10.36 11.13 14.06
N SER A 306 -9.62 12.15 13.63
CA SER A 306 -9.33 13.32 14.47
C SER A 306 -10.50 14.30 14.61
N GLY A 307 -11.49 14.25 13.71
CA GLY A 307 -12.65 15.13 13.73
C GLY A 307 -12.34 16.61 13.45
N LYS A 308 -11.12 16.95 13.00
CA LYS A 308 -10.78 18.28 12.47
C LYS A 308 -11.49 18.48 11.12
N GLU A 309 -11.92 19.70 10.77
CA GLU A 309 -12.48 19.97 9.44
C GLU A 309 -11.39 20.01 8.36
N PHE A 310 -11.67 19.48 7.16
CA PHE A 310 -10.70 19.38 6.06
C PHE A 310 -10.32 20.76 5.54
N ALA A 311 -9.18 21.30 5.99
CA ALA A 311 -8.61 22.52 5.43
C ALA A 311 -7.93 22.21 4.09
N VAL A 312 -8.61 22.59 3.00
CA VAL A 312 -8.21 22.41 1.60
C VAL A 312 -6.96 23.26 1.29
N SER A 313 -5.77 22.75 1.62
CA SER A 313 -4.50 23.36 1.19
C SER A 313 -3.69 22.42 0.30
N SER A 314 -3.80 21.10 0.48
CA SER A 314 -2.95 20.10 -0.19
C SER A 314 -3.66 19.30 -1.30
N VAL A 315 -4.99 19.35 -1.42
CA VAL A 315 -5.73 18.62 -2.49
C VAL A 315 -5.78 19.38 -3.81
N GLN A 316 -5.39 20.67 -3.84
CA GLN A 316 -5.34 21.42 -5.10
C GLN A 316 -4.28 20.89 -6.08
N ASN A 317 -3.34 20.07 -5.61
CA ASN A 317 -2.33 19.43 -6.43
C ASN A 317 -2.56 17.92 -6.63
N VAL A 318 -3.72 17.37 -6.24
CA VAL A 318 -4.14 16.11 -6.87
C VAL A 318 -4.46 16.49 -8.31
N PRO A 319 -3.65 16.11 -9.31
CA PRO A 319 -4.04 16.35 -10.69
C PRO A 319 -5.48 15.85 -10.81
N LYS A 320 -6.35 16.68 -11.40
CA LYS A 320 -7.63 16.23 -11.93
C LYS A 320 -7.32 15.25 -13.06
N ILE A 321 -6.75 14.09 -12.72
CA ILE A 321 -6.82 12.95 -13.57
C ILE A 321 -8.29 12.60 -13.45
N LEU A 322 -9.04 13.05 -14.44
CA LEU A 322 -10.30 12.44 -14.81
C LEU A 322 -9.97 11.02 -15.25
N VAL A 323 -9.51 10.18 -14.31
CA VAL A 323 -9.63 8.74 -14.44
C VAL A 323 -11.08 8.52 -14.13
N GLN A 324 -11.91 8.65 -15.16
CA GLN A 324 -13.03 7.76 -15.22
C GLN A 324 -12.39 6.39 -15.37
N ARG A 325 -12.52 5.51 -14.38
CA ARG A 325 -12.77 4.11 -14.70
C ARG A 325 -14.03 4.14 -15.55
N HIS A 326 -13.83 4.36 -16.85
CA HIS A 326 -14.52 3.52 -17.77
C HIS A 326 -14.01 2.14 -17.40
N ARG A 327 -14.73 1.47 -16.48
CA ARG A 327 -15.02 0.07 -16.69
C ARG A 327 -15.55 0.09 -18.11
N THR A 328 -14.68 -0.14 -19.09
CA THR A 328 -15.09 -0.03 -20.46
C THR A 328 -16.25 -1.00 -20.54
N ASP A 329 -17.42 -0.55 -21.00
CA ASP A 329 -18.52 -1.44 -21.37
C ASP A 329 -18.10 -2.32 -22.58
N THR A 330 -16.80 -2.61 -22.74
CA THR A 330 -16.22 -3.67 -23.56
C THR A 330 -16.65 -4.97 -22.94
N ASN A 331 -17.75 -5.46 -23.48
CA ASN A 331 -18.29 -6.76 -23.17
C ASN A 331 -17.35 -7.83 -23.74
N PHE A 332 -16.36 -8.25 -22.96
CA PHE A 332 -15.42 -9.33 -23.34
C PHE A 332 -16.08 -10.72 -23.42
N ALA A 333 -17.37 -10.80 -23.07
CA ALA A 333 -18.17 -12.03 -23.06
C ALA A 333 -18.20 -12.75 -24.42
N ASP A 334 -18.16 -11.99 -25.52
CA ASP A 334 -18.21 -12.52 -26.88
C ASP A 334 -16.83 -12.55 -27.58
N THR A 335 -15.76 -12.19 -26.88
CA THR A 335 -14.39 -12.12 -27.42
C THR A 335 -13.63 -13.42 -27.17
N GLU A 336 -13.00 -13.98 -28.20
CA GLU A 336 -12.17 -15.19 -28.05
C GLU A 336 -10.91 -14.91 -27.22
N VAL A 337 -10.40 -15.92 -26.51
CA VAL A 337 -9.22 -15.77 -25.64
C VAL A 337 -8.00 -15.31 -26.44
N GLU A 338 -7.84 -15.82 -27.65
CA GLU A 338 -6.82 -15.42 -28.63
C GLU A 338 -6.85 -13.91 -28.90
N GLU A 339 -8.06 -13.35 -29.10
CA GLU A 339 -8.28 -11.95 -29.39
C GLU A 339 -8.03 -11.08 -28.16
N LEU A 340 -8.41 -11.54 -26.96
CA LEU A 340 -8.07 -10.89 -25.69
C LEU A 340 -6.56 -10.81 -25.47
N ILE A 341 -5.82 -11.88 -25.77
CA ILE A 341 -4.36 -11.88 -25.70
C ILE A 341 -3.74 -10.95 -26.76
N ALA A 342 -4.34 -10.83 -27.94
CA ALA A 342 -3.90 -9.87 -28.95
C ALA A 342 -4.15 -8.42 -28.47
N MET A 343 -5.34 -8.11 -27.97
CA MET A 343 -5.66 -6.80 -27.38
C MET A 343 -4.69 -6.43 -26.25
N LEU A 344 -4.39 -7.37 -25.35
CA LEU A 344 -3.45 -7.17 -24.25
C LEU A 344 -2.04 -6.80 -24.74
N ARG A 345 -1.61 -7.32 -25.88
CA ARG A 345 -0.32 -7.00 -26.49
C ARG A 345 -0.30 -5.63 -27.17
N GLU A 346 -1.42 -5.24 -27.76
CA GLU A 346 -1.52 -4.01 -28.55
C GLU A 346 -1.78 -2.78 -27.67
N THR A 347 -2.45 -2.94 -26.53
CA THR A 347 -2.74 -1.80 -25.65
C THR A 347 -1.51 -1.35 -24.85
N GLU A 348 -1.23 -0.05 -24.88
CA GLU A 348 -0.26 0.60 -24.00
C GLU A 348 -0.92 1.09 -22.69
N ASN A 349 -2.25 1.05 -22.59
CA ASN A 349 -2.98 1.51 -21.43
C ASN A 349 -3.02 0.43 -20.34
N LEU A 350 -2.40 0.72 -19.19
CA LEU A 350 -2.33 -0.23 -18.08
C LEU A 350 -3.69 -0.54 -17.45
N GLU A 351 -4.66 0.37 -17.51
CA GLU A 351 -6.01 0.14 -16.98
C GLU A 351 -6.76 -0.87 -17.85
N GLU A 352 -6.68 -0.74 -19.17
CA GLU A 352 -7.26 -1.69 -20.11
C GLU A 352 -6.56 -3.07 -20.02
N GLN A 353 -5.23 -3.09 -19.82
CA GLN A 353 -4.52 -4.34 -19.50
C GLN A 353 -5.06 -4.98 -18.22
N GLY A 354 -5.40 -4.16 -17.21
CA GLY A 354 -6.02 -4.61 -15.96
C GLY A 354 -7.38 -5.27 -16.18
N ASP A 355 -8.25 -4.64 -16.96
CA ASP A 355 -9.59 -5.15 -17.25
C ASP A 355 -9.55 -6.46 -18.04
N ILE A 356 -8.68 -6.56 -19.05
CA ILE A 356 -8.49 -7.80 -19.82
C ILE A 356 -7.96 -8.92 -18.92
N LEU A 357 -6.96 -8.63 -18.09
CA LEU A 357 -6.40 -9.63 -17.17
C LEU A 357 -7.40 -10.04 -16.09
N GLN A 358 -8.24 -9.14 -15.60
CA GLN A 358 -9.34 -9.46 -14.69
C GLN A 358 -10.29 -10.47 -15.32
N TYR A 359 -10.73 -10.21 -16.55
CA TYR A 359 -11.61 -11.13 -17.27
C TYR A 359 -10.95 -12.50 -17.51
N LEU A 360 -9.65 -12.53 -17.86
CA LEU A 360 -8.91 -13.79 -18.02
C LEU A 360 -8.75 -14.56 -16.70
N VAL A 361 -8.54 -13.87 -15.58
CA VAL A 361 -8.49 -14.50 -14.26
C VAL A 361 -9.85 -15.10 -13.87
N ASP A 362 -10.94 -14.39 -14.12
CA ASP A 362 -12.29 -14.86 -13.78
C ASP A 362 -12.74 -16.05 -14.63
N THR A 363 -12.33 -16.09 -15.91
CA THR A 363 -12.77 -17.13 -16.85
C THR A 363 -11.83 -18.33 -16.94
N GLN A 364 -10.51 -18.10 -16.92
CA GLN A 364 -9.50 -19.15 -17.14
C GLN A 364 -8.67 -19.47 -15.89
N GLY A 365 -8.65 -18.58 -14.91
CA GLY A 365 -7.82 -18.69 -13.70
C GLY A 365 -6.38 -18.19 -13.89
N LEU A 366 -5.71 -17.96 -12.76
CA LEU A 366 -4.36 -17.37 -12.72
C LEU A 366 -3.29 -18.24 -13.40
N ASP A 367 -3.45 -19.56 -13.39
CA ASP A 367 -2.44 -20.49 -13.91
C ASP A 367 -2.69 -20.85 -15.39
N PHE A 368 -3.62 -20.14 -16.05
CA PHE A 368 -3.86 -20.28 -17.48
C PHE A 368 -2.62 -19.92 -18.28
N ASN A 369 -2.33 -20.78 -19.25
CA ASN A 369 -1.18 -20.69 -20.13
C ASN A 369 -1.58 -19.92 -21.41
N THR A 370 -0.85 -18.85 -21.73
CA THR A 370 -1.13 -18.00 -22.90
C THR A 370 -0.64 -18.54 -24.24
N GLU A 371 -0.03 -19.74 -24.28
CA GLU A 371 0.12 -20.49 -25.53
C GLU A 371 -1.25 -20.97 -26.00
N THR A 372 -1.76 -20.30 -27.01
CA THR A 372 -2.84 -20.77 -27.84
C THR A 372 -2.34 -22.01 -28.59
N ASN A 373 -2.68 -23.19 -28.08
CA ASN A 373 -2.39 -24.44 -28.80
C ASN A 373 -3.17 -24.40 -30.12
N LEU A 374 -2.46 -24.13 -31.22
CA LEU A 374 -2.89 -24.47 -32.57
C LEU A 374 -3.31 -25.95 -32.57
N LYS A 375 -4.61 -26.19 -32.68
CA LYS A 375 -5.15 -27.46 -33.14
C LYS A 375 -5.67 -27.32 -34.56
#